data_AF-A0A942IEF6-F1
#
_entry.id   AF-A0A942IEF6-F1
#
_cell.length_a   1.000
_cell.length_b   1.000
_cell.length_c   1.000
_cell.angle_alpha   90.00
_cell.angle_beta   90.00
_cell.angle_gamma   90.00
#
_symmetry.space_group_name_H-M   'P 1'
#
loop_
_entity.id
_entity.type
_entity.pdbx_description
1 polymer ?
#
loop_
_entity_poly.entity_id
_entity_poly.type
_entity_poly.pdbx_seq_one_letter_code
_entity_poly.pdbx_strand_id
1 'polypeptide(L)'
;FQMATQVYGEDPATSKSPLMACATSLNRLKGLMMKGRPTEEISWKLVSGPLDFLWFFVRRETAGYLQAQWEEKVLAEVQGMTGQQAVQLLLGPDGHVWKFMKGPAAPFVSKTPKGYAAKELLGGAIPFEASFLTFLTKGAPAPALAKQNYTVMVRGLPTAANPEAKIKPHSTKIELQCAGQTQSLVNYNYPVSKTFQWSMETCGDVLFQIEAGNLVLTKKFTGNQAFPDFLQEFKEGQRIFSSGEFPNEKAALEGMGIKQIKVNYQFGGDFQVLVGQIKPIPGQAPGNIVKAWEE
;
A
#
# COMPACT_ATOMS: atom_id res chain seq x y z
N PHE A 1 -7.83 24.55 11.12
CA PHE A 1 -7.25 24.28 9.79
C PHE A 1 -6.29 25.37 9.31
N GLN A 2 -6.75 26.57 8.87
CA GLN A 2 -5.86 27.59 8.25
C GLN A 2 -4.65 27.99 9.09
N MET A 3 -4.83 28.19 10.41
CA MET A 3 -3.72 28.48 11.33
C MET A 3 -2.68 27.36 11.33
N ALA A 4 -3.11 26.09 11.34
CA ALA A 4 -2.21 24.95 11.26
C ALA A 4 -1.51 24.92 9.89
N THR A 5 -2.23 25.15 8.80
CA THR A 5 -1.65 25.21 7.44
C THR A 5 -0.53 26.23 7.34
N GLN A 6 -0.67 27.41 7.94
CA GLN A 6 0.41 28.42 7.98
C GLN A 6 1.63 27.90 8.74
N VAL A 7 1.43 27.34 9.95
CA VAL A 7 2.53 26.79 10.77
C VAL A 7 3.25 25.64 10.05
N TYR A 8 2.51 24.73 9.43
CA TYR A 8 3.07 23.54 8.78
C TYR A 8 3.61 23.79 7.37
N GLY A 9 3.08 24.79 6.66
CA GLY A 9 3.38 25.08 5.25
C GLY A 9 4.51 26.09 5.04
N GLU A 10 4.80 26.94 6.02
CA GLU A 10 5.87 27.94 5.94
C GLU A 10 7.19 27.42 6.52
N ASP A 11 8.32 27.98 6.08
CA ASP A 11 9.61 27.76 6.73
C ASP A 11 9.57 28.37 8.14
N PRO A 12 9.86 27.60 9.21
CA PRO A 12 9.86 28.10 10.58
C PRO A 12 10.69 29.38 10.80
N ALA A 13 11.77 29.59 10.03
CA ALA A 13 12.63 30.77 10.15
C ALA A 13 12.02 32.04 9.56
N THR A 14 11.06 31.92 8.63
CA THR A 14 10.44 33.06 7.94
C THR A 14 8.93 33.13 8.13
N SER A 15 8.35 32.22 8.92
CA SER A 15 6.92 32.11 9.09
C SER A 15 6.32 33.38 9.69
N LYS A 16 5.19 33.81 9.12
CA LYS A 16 4.40 34.93 9.62
C LYS A 16 3.30 34.49 10.57
N SER A 17 3.25 33.20 10.91
CA SER A 17 2.26 32.65 11.82
C SER A 17 2.38 33.27 13.22
N PRO A 18 1.27 33.80 13.79
CA PRO A 18 1.27 34.29 15.17
C PRO A 18 1.69 33.22 16.19
N LEU A 19 1.37 31.94 15.93
CA LEU A 19 1.76 30.82 16.77
C LEU A 19 3.28 30.59 16.74
N MET A 20 3.90 30.71 15.56
CA MET A 20 5.35 30.57 15.42
C MET A 20 6.08 31.76 16.06
N ALA A 21 5.57 32.97 15.88
CA ALA A 21 6.10 34.17 16.53
C ALA A 21 6.03 34.03 18.06
N CYS A 22 4.89 33.62 18.60
CA CYS A 22 4.71 33.39 20.04
C CYS A 22 5.66 32.31 20.57
N ALA A 23 5.77 31.17 19.89
CA ALA A 23 6.67 30.08 20.28
C ALA A 23 8.14 30.52 20.26
N THR A 24 8.54 31.29 19.24
CA THR A 24 9.91 31.81 19.11
C THR A 24 10.23 32.79 20.22
N SER A 25 9.32 33.73 20.52
CA SER A 25 9.47 34.69 21.61
C SER A 25 9.53 33.99 22.97
N LEU A 26 8.69 32.98 23.19
CA LEU A 26 8.69 32.18 24.41
C LEU A 26 10.00 31.41 24.59
N ASN A 27 10.49 30.76 23.52
CA ASN A 27 11.77 30.04 23.54
C ASN A 27 12.95 30.99 23.79
N ARG A 28 12.93 32.18 23.20
CA ARG A 28 13.94 33.23 23.45
C ARG A 28 13.91 33.69 24.91
N LEU A 29 12.74 33.97 25.46
CA LEU A 29 12.60 34.39 26.86
C LEU A 29 13.10 33.29 27.80
N LYS A 30 12.70 32.04 27.53
CA LYS A 30 13.16 30.85 28.26
C LYS A 30 14.67 30.70 28.21
N GLY A 31 15.30 30.88 27.04
CA GLY A 31 16.75 30.83 26.88
C GLY A 31 17.51 31.92 27.64
N LEU A 32 16.92 33.12 27.81
CA LEU A 32 17.53 34.23 28.56
C LEU A 32 17.40 34.08 30.08
N MET A 33 16.34 33.41 30.55
CA MET A 33 15.95 33.40 31.96
C MET A 33 16.23 32.07 32.68
N MET A 34 16.34 30.95 31.96
CA MET A 34 16.62 29.65 32.58
C MET A 34 18.02 29.59 33.19
N LYS A 35 18.09 29.09 34.43
CA LYS A 35 19.35 28.79 35.13
C LYS A 35 19.57 27.30 35.34
N GLY A 36 18.70 26.45 34.77
CA GLY A 36 18.81 24.99 34.79
C GLY A 36 18.38 24.33 36.10
N ARG A 37 17.57 25.01 36.92
CA ARG A 37 17.07 24.46 38.19
C ARG A 37 15.80 23.63 37.96
N PRO A 38 15.63 22.44 38.57
CA PRO A 38 14.43 21.61 38.39
C PRO A 38 13.12 22.32 38.76
N THR A 39 13.15 23.22 39.73
CA THR A 39 12.00 24.03 40.16
C THR A 39 11.52 25.03 39.10
N GLU A 40 12.36 25.39 38.13
CA GLU A 40 12.00 26.31 37.05
C GLU A 40 11.13 25.64 35.97
N GLU A 41 11.14 24.31 35.86
CA GLU A 41 10.36 23.59 34.85
C GLU A 41 8.85 23.79 35.02
N ILE A 42 8.36 23.77 36.26
CA ILE A 42 6.94 23.98 36.57
C ILE A 42 6.53 25.40 36.18
N SER A 43 7.35 26.40 36.51
CA SER A 43 7.11 27.79 36.12
C SER A 43 7.05 27.95 34.60
N TRP A 44 7.96 27.30 33.86
CA TRP A 44 7.93 27.36 32.40
C TRP A 44 6.75 26.62 31.78
N LYS A 45 6.29 25.51 32.36
CA LYS A 45 5.04 24.85 31.95
C LYS A 45 3.83 25.74 32.15
N LEU A 46 3.79 26.53 33.22
CA LEU A 46 2.71 27.48 33.45
C LEU A 46 2.72 28.62 32.40
N VAL A 47 3.90 29.12 32.04
CA VAL A 47 4.05 30.18 31.04
C VAL A 47 3.77 29.65 29.62
N SER A 48 4.22 28.44 29.28
CA SER A 48 3.97 27.83 27.96
C SER A 48 2.57 27.25 27.81
N GLY A 49 1.92 26.88 28.91
CA GLY A 49 0.66 26.16 28.95
C GLY A 49 -0.44 26.72 28.04
N PRO A 50 -0.72 28.04 28.03
CA PRO A 50 -1.71 28.60 27.12
C PRO A 50 -1.38 28.39 25.63
N LEU A 51 -0.11 28.55 25.25
CA LEU A 51 0.35 28.31 23.88
C LEU A 51 0.28 26.82 23.54
N ASP A 52 0.73 25.96 24.45
CA ASP A 52 0.70 24.50 24.28
C ASP A 52 -0.74 24.00 24.10
N PHE A 53 -1.68 24.52 24.91
CA PHE A 53 -3.10 24.22 24.81
C PHE A 53 -3.70 24.70 23.49
N LEU A 54 -3.45 25.97 23.11
CA LEU A 54 -3.93 26.50 21.83
C LEU A 54 -3.37 25.71 20.65
N TRP A 55 -2.10 25.31 20.71
CA TRP A 55 -1.49 24.51 19.65
C TRP A 55 -2.07 23.10 19.59
N PHE A 56 -2.31 22.46 20.73
CA PHE A 56 -3.02 21.19 20.80
C PHE A 56 -4.43 21.28 20.21
N PHE A 57 -5.20 22.29 20.61
CA PHE A 57 -6.56 22.54 20.13
C PHE A 57 -6.59 22.74 18.61
N VAL A 58 -5.71 23.62 18.07
CA VAL A 58 -5.61 23.89 16.64
C VAL A 58 -5.28 22.62 15.84
N ARG A 59 -4.40 21.76 16.35
CA ARG A 59 -4.09 20.47 15.72
C ARG A 59 -5.28 19.50 15.75
N ARG A 60 -6.02 19.42 16.86
CA ARG A 60 -7.21 18.56 16.99
C ARG A 60 -8.35 19.01 16.06
N GLU A 61 -8.64 20.30 16.00
CA GLU A 61 -9.62 20.86 15.05
C GLU A 61 -9.22 20.62 13.59
N THR A 62 -7.92 20.73 13.29
CA THR A 62 -7.39 20.43 11.96
C THR A 62 -7.50 18.95 11.64
N ALA A 63 -7.34 18.05 12.61
CA ALA A 63 -7.56 16.62 12.45
C ALA A 63 -9.01 16.32 12.05
N GLY A 64 -9.99 16.86 12.79
CA GLY A 64 -11.41 16.69 12.49
C GLY A 64 -11.78 17.22 11.09
N TYR A 65 -11.23 18.36 10.70
CA TYR A 65 -11.41 18.87 9.33
C TYR A 65 -10.84 17.91 8.27
N LEU A 66 -9.65 17.37 8.49
CA LEU A 66 -9.03 16.41 7.55
C LEU A 66 -9.84 15.12 7.44
N GLN A 67 -10.40 14.63 8.54
CA GLN A 67 -11.32 13.48 8.56
C GLN A 67 -12.56 13.75 7.69
N ALA A 68 -13.23 14.89 7.88
CA ALA A 68 -14.40 15.26 7.08
C ALA A 68 -14.06 15.36 5.59
N GLN A 69 -12.89 15.94 5.26
CA GLN A 69 -12.43 16.02 3.87
C GLN A 69 -12.09 14.65 3.27
N TRP A 70 -11.62 13.70 4.07
CA TRP A 70 -11.36 12.33 3.63
C TRP A 70 -12.66 11.58 3.34
N GLU A 71 -13.64 11.70 4.23
CA GLU A 71 -14.98 11.11 4.04
C GLU A 71 -15.64 11.65 2.77
N GLU A 72 -15.67 12.98 2.62
CA GLU A 72 -16.33 13.67 1.51
C GLU A 72 -15.65 13.40 0.16
N LYS A 73 -14.32 13.47 0.10
CA LYS A 73 -13.58 13.50 -1.17
C LYS A 73 -12.90 12.20 -1.56
N VAL A 74 -12.87 11.22 -0.66
CA VAL A 74 -12.19 9.93 -0.90
C VAL A 74 -13.14 8.76 -0.64
N LEU A 75 -13.78 8.69 0.53
CA LEU A 75 -14.66 7.55 0.85
C LEU A 75 -15.97 7.58 0.07
N ALA A 76 -16.58 8.75 -0.11
CA ALA A 76 -17.82 8.89 -0.87
C ALA A 76 -17.67 8.40 -2.33
N GLU A 77 -16.51 8.63 -2.94
CA GLU A 77 -16.22 8.27 -4.34
C GLU A 77 -16.11 6.77 -4.59
N VAL A 78 -15.85 5.98 -3.55
CA VAL A 78 -15.76 4.51 -3.63
C VAL A 78 -16.87 3.79 -2.88
N GLN A 79 -17.89 4.52 -2.43
CA GLN A 79 -18.99 3.94 -1.68
C GLN A 79 -19.72 2.89 -2.55
N GLY A 80 -19.81 1.66 -2.05
CA GLY A 80 -20.42 0.54 -2.77
C GLY A 80 -19.54 -0.12 -3.85
N MET A 81 -18.31 0.36 -4.05
CA MET A 81 -17.34 -0.24 -4.97
C MET A 81 -16.43 -1.23 -4.24
N THR A 82 -16.10 -2.36 -4.88
CA THR A 82 -15.14 -3.34 -4.37
C THR A 82 -14.21 -3.84 -5.47
N GLY A 83 -13.06 -4.40 -5.08
CA GLY A 83 -12.10 -4.96 -6.03
C GLY A 83 -11.25 -3.92 -6.75
N GLN A 84 -10.71 -4.29 -7.93
CA GLN A 84 -9.69 -3.49 -8.64
C GLN A 84 -10.17 -2.12 -9.11
N GLN A 85 -11.46 -1.96 -9.42
CA GLN A 85 -12.02 -0.67 -9.84
C GLN A 85 -11.92 0.38 -8.71
N ALA A 86 -12.25 -0.01 -7.47
CA ALA A 86 -12.10 0.84 -6.30
C ALA A 86 -10.63 1.21 -6.06
N VAL A 87 -9.73 0.24 -6.20
CA VAL A 87 -8.28 0.46 -6.06
C VAL A 87 -7.77 1.48 -7.09
N GLN A 88 -8.17 1.37 -8.35
CA GLN A 88 -7.76 2.29 -9.40
C GLN A 88 -8.27 3.72 -9.14
N LEU A 89 -9.51 3.88 -8.68
CA LEU A 89 -10.10 5.19 -8.40
C LEU A 89 -9.49 5.86 -7.17
N LEU A 90 -9.03 5.08 -6.19
CA LEU A 90 -8.37 5.59 -4.99
C LEU A 90 -6.89 5.91 -5.24
N LEU A 91 -6.16 4.98 -5.84
CA LEU A 91 -4.69 4.93 -5.82
C LEU A 91 -4.04 5.03 -7.19
N GLY A 92 -4.82 5.04 -8.28
CA GLY A 92 -4.30 5.30 -9.63
C GLY A 92 -3.63 6.68 -9.76
N PRO A 93 -3.02 7.02 -10.91
CA PRO A 93 -2.30 8.28 -11.10
C PRO A 93 -3.09 9.54 -10.72
N ASP A 94 -4.40 9.55 -11.01
CA ASP A 94 -5.36 10.61 -10.68
C ASP A 94 -6.27 10.27 -9.49
N GLY A 95 -5.85 9.29 -8.67
CA GLY A 95 -6.62 8.75 -7.57
C GLY A 95 -6.97 9.79 -6.50
N HIS A 96 -8.14 9.61 -5.89
CA HIS A 96 -8.69 10.53 -4.88
C HIS A 96 -7.77 10.67 -3.66
N VAL A 97 -7.06 9.60 -3.29
CA VAL A 97 -6.06 9.63 -2.22
C VAL A 97 -4.95 10.62 -2.53
N TRP A 98 -4.44 10.64 -3.76
CA TRP A 98 -3.35 11.55 -4.15
C TRP A 98 -3.81 13.00 -4.26
N LYS A 99 -5.06 13.24 -4.68
CA LYS A 99 -5.67 14.58 -4.65
C LYS A 99 -5.80 15.10 -3.22
N PHE A 100 -6.24 14.26 -2.28
CA PHE A 100 -6.28 14.59 -0.86
C PHE A 100 -4.88 14.89 -0.30
N MET A 101 -3.88 14.06 -0.66
CA MET A 101 -2.49 14.22 -0.23
C MET A 101 -1.81 15.47 -0.80
N LYS A 102 -2.12 15.86 -2.05
CA LYS A 102 -1.60 17.08 -2.69
C LYS A 102 -2.38 18.35 -2.29
N GLY A 103 -3.60 18.18 -1.79
CA GLY A 103 -4.47 19.28 -1.36
C GLY A 103 -4.45 19.43 0.16
N PRO A 104 -5.56 19.08 0.86
CA PRO A 104 -5.75 19.40 2.27
C PRO A 104 -4.69 18.79 3.21
N ALA A 105 -4.16 17.60 2.91
CA ALA A 105 -3.18 16.94 3.78
C ALA A 105 -1.71 17.31 3.52
N ALA A 106 -1.42 18.02 2.42
CA ALA A 106 -0.06 18.30 1.96
C ALA A 106 0.85 18.95 3.02
N PRO A 107 0.40 19.92 3.84
CA PRO A 107 1.26 20.53 4.86
C PRO A 107 1.61 19.58 6.01
N PHE A 108 0.77 18.57 6.26
CA PHE A 108 0.76 17.82 7.52
C PHE A 108 1.39 16.44 7.42
N VAL A 109 1.65 15.94 6.22
CA VAL A 109 2.23 14.62 5.98
C VAL A 109 3.49 14.75 5.12
N SER A 110 4.57 14.09 5.52
CA SER A 110 5.83 14.06 4.78
C SER A 110 6.11 12.67 4.22
N LYS A 111 6.83 12.63 3.09
CA LYS A 111 7.38 11.40 2.54
C LYS A 111 8.75 11.15 3.15
N THR A 112 8.95 9.96 3.70
CA THR A 112 10.19 9.47 4.30
C THR A 112 10.69 8.24 3.54
N PRO A 113 11.95 7.80 3.73
CA PRO A 113 12.44 6.56 3.14
C PRO A 113 11.62 5.32 3.53
N LYS A 114 10.95 5.34 4.68
CA LYS A 114 10.13 4.23 5.19
C LYS A 114 8.65 4.30 4.74
N GLY A 115 8.23 5.39 4.10
CA GLY A 115 6.82 5.63 3.74
C GLY A 115 6.36 7.03 4.12
N TYR A 116 5.07 7.18 4.40
CA TYR A 116 4.51 8.46 4.84
C TYR A 116 4.49 8.58 6.36
N ALA A 117 4.75 9.77 6.87
CA ALA A 117 4.73 10.08 8.30
C ALA A 117 4.09 11.45 8.55
N ALA A 118 3.46 11.62 9.72
CA ALA A 118 2.97 12.92 10.14
C ALA A 118 4.15 13.89 10.34
N LYS A 119 4.02 15.11 9.83
CA LYS A 119 5.01 16.18 10.07
C LYS A 119 4.85 16.66 11.51
N GLU A 120 5.98 16.83 12.21
CA GLU A 120 6.01 17.35 13.58
C GLU A 120 6.58 18.77 13.59
N LEU A 121 5.87 19.70 14.23
CA LEU A 121 6.26 21.08 14.41
C LEU A 121 5.76 21.59 15.76
N LEU A 122 6.58 22.41 16.43
CA LEU A 122 6.29 22.93 17.77
C LEU A 122 5.91 21.79 18.76
N GLY A 123 6.66 20.69 18.72
CA GLY A 123 6.47 19.53 19.60
C GLY A 123 5.16 18.76 19.38
N GLY A 124 4.56 18.90 18.19
CA GLY A 124 3.27 18.28 17.89
C GLY A 124 3.07 17.93 16.42
N ALA A 125 2.35 16.84 16.18
CA ALA A 125 1.86 16.43 14.87
C ALA A 125 0.32 16.39 14.86
N ILE A 126 -0.28 16.41 13.67
CA ILE A 126 -1.68 15.98 13.53
C ILE A 126 -1.75 14.49 13.89
N PRO A 127 -2.69 14.06 14.75
CA PRO A 127 -2.74 12.69 15.26
C PRO A 127 -3.35 11.74 14.21
N PHE A 128 -2.64 11.53 13.10
CA PHE A 128 -3.03 10.57 12.09
C PHE A 128 -2.99 9.13 12.63
N GLU A 129 -3.93 8.32 12.16
CA GLU A 129 -3.99 6.90 12.46
C GLU A 129 -2.85 6.13 11.79
N ALA A 130 -2.32 5.12 12.50
CA ALA A 130 -1.26 4.27 11.96
C ALA A 130 -1.75 3.48 10.73
N SER A 131 -3.05 3.11 10.72
CA SER A 131 -3.70 2.43 9.59
C SER A 131 -3.69 3.31 8.33
N PHE A 132 -3.93 4.61 8.47
CA PHE A 132 -3.89 5.58 7.38
C PHE A 132 -2.48 5.77 6.81
N LEU A 133 -1.47 6.00 7.66
CA LEU A 133 -0.08 6.14 7.20
C LEU A 133 0.43 4.86 6.52
N THR A 134 0.04 3.70 7.05
CA THR A 134 0.33 2.40 6.43
C THR A 134 -0.37 2.24 5.09
N PHE A 135 -1.64 2.64 5.01
CA PHE A 135 -2.42 2.63 3.77
C PHE A 135 -1.75 3.48 2.68
N LEU A 136 -1.39 4.73 2.99
CA LEU A 136 -0.66 5.60 2.07
C LEU A 136 0.66 4.99 1.62
N THR A 137 1.41 4.39 2.55
CA THR A 137 2.72 3.79 2.27
C THR A 137 2.65 2.57 1.37
N LYS A 138 1.58 1.78 1.49
CA LYS A 138 1.33 0.60 0.66
C LYS A 138 0.69 0.95 -0.68
N GLY A 139 -0.22 1.93 -0.69
CA GLY A 139 -0.90 2.41 -1.88
C GLY A 139 -0.06 3.35 -2.73
N ALA A 140 1.02 3.92 -2.16
CA ALA A 140 1.99 4.72 -2.90
C ALA A 140 2.37 4.04 -4.21
N PRO A 141 2.37 4.76 -5.35
CA PRO A 141 3.03 4.24 -6.53
C PRO A 141 4.42 3.80 -6.09
N ALA A 142 4.77 2.55 -6.42
CA ALA A 142 6.06 1.98 -6.09
C ALA A 142 7.13 3.04 -6.40
N PRO A 143 8.13 3.24 -5.51
CA PRO A 143 9.25 4.12 -5.87
C PRO A 143 9.67 3.73 -7.28
N ALA A 144 9.72 4.72 -8.19
CA ALA A 144 9.85 4.51 -9.63
C ALA A 144 10.67 3.26 -9.89
N LEU A 145 10.04 2.27 -10.51
CA LEU A 145 10.62 0.96 -10.76
C LEU A 145 12.10 1.18 -11.11
N ALA A 146 13.00 0.62 -10.29
CA ALA A 146 14.43 0.89 -10.39
C ALA A 146 14.98 0.65 -11.80
N LYS A 147 14.27 -0.15 -12.59
CA LYS A 147 14.50 -0.42 -14.01
C LYS A 147 13.19 -0.23 -14.78
N GLN A 148 13.28 0.15 -16.05
CA GLN A 148 12.10 0.12 -16.94
C GLN A 148 11.73 -1.31 -17.35
N ASN A 149 12.74 -2.19 -17.50
CA ASN A 149 12.58 -3.58 -17.89
C ASN A 149 13.16 -4.50 -16.81
N TYR A 150 12.43 -5.57 -16.52
CA TYR A 150 12.81 -6.59 -15.54
C TYR A 150 12.87 -7.96 -16.19
N THR A 151 13.89 -8.70 -15.80
CA THR A 151 14.11 -10.06 -16.29
C THR A 151 13.90 -11.04 -15.14
N VAL A 152 12.82 -11.83 -15.21
CA VAL A 152 12.48 -12.83 -14.17
C VAL A 152 12.58 -14.23 -14.76
N MET A 153 13.48 -15.04 -14.21
CA MET A 153 13.51 -16.47 -14.54
C MET A 153 12.44 -17.18 -13.71
N VAL A 154 11.51 -17.87 -14.37
CA VAL A 154 10.48 -18.70 -13.73
C VAL A 154 10.77 -20.15 -14.06
N ARG A 155 11.00 -20.97 -13.04
CA ARG A 155 11.16 -22.42 -13.16
C ARG A 155 9.94 -23.13 -12.58
N GLY A 156 9.20 -23.80 -13.44
CA GLY A 156 8.08 -24.66 -13.06
C GLY A 156 8.57 -25.96 -12.44
N LEU A 157 7.95 -26.35 -11.32
CA LEU A 157 8.15 -27.63 -10.65
C LEU A 157 6.85 -28.46 -10.69
N PRO A 158 6.89 -29.77 -10.40
CA PRO A 158 5.69 -30.60 -10.41
C PRO A 158 4.57 -30.03 -9.52
N THR A 159 3.36 -30.04 -10.07
CA THR A 159 2.13 -29.65 -9.37
C THR A 159 1.51 -30.88 -8.72
N ALA A 160 1.15 -30.76 -7.45
CA ALA A 160 0.55 -31.84 -6.68
C ALA A 160 -0.91 -31.53 -6.33
N ALA A 161 -1.69 -32.57 -6.10
CA ALA A 161 -3.01 -32.48 -5.46
C ALA A 161 -2.96 -33.18 -4.09
N ASN A 162 -4.05 -33.10 -3.32
CA ASN A 162 -4.21 -33.87 -2.10
C ASN A 162 -4.14 -35.40 -2.37
N PRO A 163 -3.70 -36.23 -1.40
CA PRO A 163 -3.45 -37.66 -1.60
C PRO A 163 -4.65 -38.46 -2.10
N GLU A 164 -5.87 -38.05 -1.72
CA GLU A 164 -7.13 -38.74 -2.02
C GLU A 164 -7.69 -38.38 -3.40
N ALA A 165 -7.03 -37.47 -4.13
CA ALA A 165 -7.45 -37.08 -5.47
C ALA A 165 -7.32 -38.25 -6.45
N LYS A 166 -8.40 -38.56 -7.15
CA LYS A 166 -8.43 -39.62 -8.18
C LYS A 166 -7.63 -39.22 -9.42
N ILE A 167 -7.59 -37.92 -9.70
CA ILE A 167 -6.90 -37.32 -10.83
C ILE A 167 -5.96 -36.25 -10.30
N LYS A 168 -4.72 -36.24 -10.83
CA LYS A 168 -3.72 -35.22 -10.50
C LYS A 168 -3.65 -34.18 -11.61
N PRO A 169 -3.34 -32.92 -11.29
CA PRO A 169 -2.99 -31.92 -12.29
C PRO A 169 -1.83 -32.41 -13.15
N HIS A 170 -1.94 -32.29 -14.46
CA HIS A 170 -0.94 -32.78 -15.41
C HIS A 170 -0.23 -31.63 -16.15
N SER A 171 -0.78 -30.42 -16.10
CA SER A 171 -0.17 -29.24 -16.71
C SER A 171 -0.46 -27.98 -15.90
N THR A 172 0.51 -27.07 -15.88
CA THR A 172 0.30 -25.67 -15.49
C THR A 172 0.88 -24.75 -16.54
N LYS A 173 0.14 -23.70 -16.90
CA LYS A 173 0.54 -22.73 -17.90
C LYS A 173 0.48 -21.32 -17.31
N ILE A 174 1.55 -20.56 -17.48
CA ILE A 174 1.56 -19.10 -17.25
C ILE A 174 1.72 -18.43 -18.61
N GLU A 175 0.90 -17.43 -18.88
CA GLU A 175 0.96 -16.63 -20.09
C GLU A 175 0.93 -15.14 -19.73
N LEU A 176 1.96 -14.41 -20.13
CA LEU A 176 2.09 -12.97 -19.95
C LEU A 176 1.88 -12.29 -21.30
N GLN A 177 0.88 -11.41 -21.37
CA GLN A 177 0.60 -10.60 -22.54
C GLN A 177 1.42 -9.31 -22.51
N CYS A 178 2.24 -9.08 -23.54
CA CYS A 178 2.91 -7.79 -23.75
C CYS A 178 2.67 -7.30 -25.19
N ALA A 179 2.76 -5.99 -25.41
CA ALA A 179 2.37 -5.29 -26.63
C ALA A 179 3.03 -5.82 -27.92
N GLY A 180 4.25 -6.38 -27.82
CA GLY A 180 4.97 -6.95 -28.97
C GLY A 180 5.00 -8.48 -29.02
N GLN A 181 4.68 -9.17 -27.92
CA GLN A 181 4.75 -10.63 -27.85
C GLN A 181 4.08 -11.19 -26.59
N THR A 182 3.49 -12.36 -26.74
CA THR A 182 3.01 -13.17 -25.62
C THR A 182 4.12 -14.11 -25.15
N GLN A 183 4.43 -14.09 -23.86
CA GLN A 183 5.43 -14.97 -23.25
C GLN A 183 4.72 -16.05 -22.45
N SER A 184 4.95 -17.33 -22.76
CA SER A 184 4.30 -18.45 -22.08
C SER A 184 5.26 -19.53 -21.58
N LEU A 185 4.97 -20.09 -20.42
CA LEU A 185 5.64 -21.26 -19.84
C LEU A 185 4.59 -22.33 -19.57
N VAL A 186 4.74 -23.50 -20.18
CA VAL A 186 3.91 -24.69 -19.92
C VAL A 186 4.76 -25.74 -19.22
N ASN A 187 4.27 -26.23 -18.09
CA ASN A 187 4.95 -27.22 -17.26
C ASN A 187 4.08 -28.47 -17.13
N TYR A 188 4.51 -29.56 -17.78
CA TYR A 188 3.85 -30.87 -17.75
C TYR A 188 4.35 -31.75 -16.60
N ASN A 189 4.55 -31.15 -15.41
CA ASN A 189 5.18 -31.77 -14.24
C ASN A 189 6.64 -32.24 -14.43
N TYR A 190 7.39 -31.54 -15.28
CA TYR A 190 8.83 -31.71 -15.42
C TYR A 190 9.53 -30.36 -15.26
N PRO A 191 10.71 -30.30 -14.60
CA PRO A 191 11.41 -29.04 -14.42
C PRO A 191 11.66 -28.33 -15.74
N VAL A 192 11.01 -27.18 -15.92
CA VAL A 192 11.12 -26.34 -17.12
C VAL A 192 11.31 -24.90 -16.68
N SER A 193 12.17 -24.17 -17.38
CA SER A 193 12.47 -22.78 -17.07
C SER A 193 12.18 -21.89 -18.26
N LYS A 194 11.65 -20.70 -18.00
CA LYS A 194 11.58 -19.62 -18.98
C LYS A 194 11.91 -18.30 -18.32
N THR A 195 12.62 -17.47 -19.07
CA THR A 195 12.91 -16.09 -18.67
C THR A 195 11.84 -15.18 -19.25
N PHE A 196 11.12 -14.49 -18.39
CA PHE A 196 10.10 -13.49 -18.74
C PHE A 196 10.73 -12.09 -18.70
N GLN A 197 10.47 -11.31 -19.74
CA GLN A 197 10.78 -9.90 -19.82
C GLN A 197 9.51 -9.11 -19.52
N TRP A 198 9.50 -8.32 -18.44
CA TRP A 198 8.34 -7.53 -18.04
C TRP A 198 8.67 -6.04 -17.94
N SER A 199 7.76 -5.21 -18.41
CA SER A 199 7.77 -3.76 -18.21
C SER A 199 6.36 -3.28 -17.88
N MET A 200 6.25 -2.23 -17.08
CA MET A 200 4.95 -1.64 -16.70
C MET A 200 4.25 -0.94 -17.88
N GLU A 201 5.00 -0.51 -18.89
CA GLU A 201 4.48 0.23 -20.04
C GLU A 201 4.00 -0.70 -21.17
N THR A 202 4.69 -1.83 -21.36
CA THR A 202 4.45 -2.72 -22.50
C THR A 202 3.76 -4.02 -22.14
N CYS A 203 3.67 -4.40 -20.86
CA CYS A 203 3.02 -5.64 -20.44
C CYS A 203 1.71 -5.39 -19.70
N GLY A 204 0.78 -6.33 -19.84
CA GLY A 204 -0.55 -6.29 -19.25
C GLY A 204 -0.89 -7.61 -18.54
N ASP A 205 -2.05 -8.16 -18.88
CA ASP A 205 -2.66 -9.30 -18.20
C ASP A 205 -1.77 -10.56 -18.15
N VAL A 206 -1.93 -11.32 -17.06
CA VAL A 206 -1.38 -12.67 -16.90
C VAL A 206 -2.51 -13.68 -16.79
N LEU A 207 -2.43 -14.72 -17.60
CA LEU A 207 -3.30 -15.88 -17.53
C LEU A 207 -2.53 -17.03 -16.88
N PHE A 208 -3.03 -17.53 -15.76
CA PHE A 208 -2.53 -18.72 -15.11
C PHE A 208 -3.56 -19.83 -15.23
N GLN A 209 -3.15 -21.00 -15.72
CA GLN A 209 -4.02 -22.14 -15.95
C GLN A 209 -3.45 -23.40 -15.30
N ILE A 210 -4.33 -24.22 -14.72
CA ILE A 210 -4.04 -25.55 -14.20
C ILE A 210 -4.96 -26.54 -14.91
N GLU A 211 -4.40 -27.57 -15.53
CA GLU A 211 -5.17 -28.62 -16.20
C GLU A 211 -5.16 -29.90 -15.36
N ALA A 212 -6.35 -30.42 -15.07
CA ALA A 212 -6.56 -31.64 -14.29
C ALA A 212 -7.67 -32.48 -14.94
N GLY A 213 -7.30 -33.62 -15.53
CA GLY A 213 -8.24 -34.43 -16.32
C GLY A 213 -8.76 -33.63 -17.51
N ASN A 214 -10.07 -33.40 -17.54
CA ASN A 214 -10.76 -32.62 -18.57
C ASN A 214 -11.04 -31.16 -18.14
N LEU A 215 -10.61 -30.74 -16.95
CA LEU A 215 -10.82 -29.38 -16.45
C LEU A 215 -9.62 -28.48 -16.73
N VAL A 216 -9.93 -27.21 -17.02
CA VAL A 216 -8.96 -26.11 -17.14
C VAL A 216 -9.32 -25.03 -16.12
N LEU A 217 -8.64 -25.03 -14.98
CA LEU A 217 -8.82 -24.02 -13.95
C LEU A 217 -8.07 -22.76 -14.36
N THR A 218 -8.76 -21.64 -14.49
CA THR A 218 -8.15 -20.39 -14.98
C THR A 218 -8.20 -19.31 -13.91
N LYS A 219 -7.04 -18.71 -13.62
CA LYS A 219 -6.91 -17.51 -12.80
C LYS A 219 -6.31 -16.39 -13.66
N LYS A 220 -7.05 -15.29 -13.77
CA LYS A 220 -6.65 -14.12 -14.56
C LYS A 220 -6.20 -13.00 -13.63
N PHE A 221 -5.01 -12.47 -13.87
CA PHE A 221 -4.50 -11.24 -13.28
C PHE A 221 -4.54 -10.16 -14.37
N THR A 222 -5.05 -8.98 -14.03
CA THR A 222 -5.40 -7.94 -15.01
C THR A 222 -4.61 -6.67 -14.78
N GLY A 223 -4.32 -5.96 -15.87
CA GLY A 223 -3.61 -4.69 -15.86
C GLY A 223 -2.09 -4.85 -15.87
N ASN A 224 -1.39 -3.71 -15.90
CA ASN A 224 0.07 -3.69 -16.03
C ASN A 224 0.81 -4.25 -14.81
N GLN A 225 0.18 -4.35 -13.63
CA GLN A 225 0.73 -4.98 -12.42
C GLN A 225 0.45 -6.49 -12.32
N ALA A 226 -0.23 -7.09 -13.30
CA ALA A 226 -0.66 -8.49 -13.24
C ALA A 226 0.48 -9.50 -13.00
N PHE A 227 1.61 -9.34 -13.71
CA PHE A 227 2.75 -10.25 -13.55
C PHE A 227 3.44 -10.10 -12.20
N PRO A 228 3.73 -8.88 -11.73
CA PRO A 228 4.24 -8.72 -10.39
C PRO A 228 3.28 -9.19 -9.28
N ASP A 229 1.96 -9.00 -9.42
CA ASP A 229 0.96 -9.56 -8.49
C ASP A 229 1.00 -11.09 -8.46
N PHE A 230 1.17 -11.72 -9.63
CA PHE A 230 1.40 -13.16 -9.72
C PHE A 230 2.67 -13.58 -8.95
N LEU A 231 3.80 -12.86 -9.13
CA LEU A 231 5.03 -13.16 -8.41
C LEU A 231 4.86 -13.02 -6.89
N GLN A 232 4.08 -12.02 -6.45
CA GLN A 232 3.76 -11.80 -5.04
C GLN A 232 2.94 -12.95 -4.45
N GLU A 233 1.97 -13.50 -5.19
CA GLU A 233 1.16 -14.64 -4.75
C GLU A 233 2.00 -15.91 -4.57
N PHE A 234 3.10 -16.04 -5.33
CA PHE A 234 4.05 -17.14 -5.23
C PHE A 234 5.36 -16.77 -4.52
N LYS A 235 5.37 -15.71 -3.69
CA LYS A 235 6.60 -15.20 -3.05
C LYS A 235 7.39 -16.27 -2.25
N GLU A 236 6.68 -17.26 -1.71
CA GLU A 236 7.24 -18.37 -0.92
C GLU A 236 7.67 -19.57 -1.78
N GLY A 237 7.60 -19.44 -3.11
CA GLY A 237 7.89 -20.50 -4.08
C GLY A 237 6.77 -21.54 -4.25
N GLN A 238 5.66 -21.39 -3.53
CA GLN A 238 4.53 -22.31 -3.63
C GLN A 238 3.20 -21.58 -3.37
N ARG A 239 2.11 -22.07 -3.96
CA ARG A 239 0.75 -21.63 -3.68
C ARG A 239 -0.19 -22.83 -3.64
N ILE A 240 -1.07 -22.86 -2.65
CA ILE A 240 -2.07 -23.93 -2.45
C ILE A 240 -3.45 -23.39 -2.80
N PHE A 241 -4.00 -23.79 -3.93
CA PHE A 241 -5.35 -23.42 -4.34
C PHE A 241 -6.38 -24.38 -3.76
N SER A 242 -7.44 -23.85 -3.17
CA SER A 242 -8.58 -24.66 -2.73
C SER A 242 -9.66 -24.73 -3.81
N SER A 243 -10.52 -25.75 -3.78
CA SER A 243 -11.67 -25.84 -4.71
C SER A 243 -12.61 -24.64 -4.63
N GLY A 244 -12.67 -23.95 -3.49
CA GLY A 244 -13.47 -22.73 -3.32
C GLY A 244 -12.97 -21.54 -4.12
N GLU A 245 -11.72 -21.54 -4.59
CA GLU A 245 -11.16 -20.49 -5.45
C GLU A 245 -11.60 -20.63 -6.93
N PHE A 246 -12.22 -21.76 -7.28
CA PHE A 246 -12.73 -22.06 -8.63
C PHE A 246 -14.23 -22.38 -8.57
N PRO A 247 -15.10 -21.37 -8.35
CA PRO A 247 -16.52 -21.60 -8.07
C PRO A 247 -17.25 -22.31 -9.21
N ASN A 248 -16.88 -22.06 -10.46
CA ASN A 248 -17.51 -22.68 -11.63
C ASN A 248 -17.13 -24.16 -11.77
N GLU A 249 -15.91 -24.53 -11.41
CA GLU A 249 -15.36 -25.88 -11.54
C GLU A 249 -15.42 -26.70 -10.23
N LYS A 250 -15.86 -26.08 -9.12
CA LYS A 250 -15.84 -26.67 -7.77
C LYS A 250 -16.47 -28.05 -7.71
N ALA A 251 -17.68 -28.21 -8.26
CA ALA A 251 -18.39 -29.49 -8.22
C ALA A 251 -17.63 -30.60 -8.96
N ALA A 252 -16.99 -30.26 -10.09
CA ALA A 252 -16.19 -31.20 -10.86
C ALA A 252 -14.88 -31.56 -10.14
N LEU A 253 -14.23 -30.59 -9.48
CA LEU A 253 -13.05 -30.82 -8.64
C LEU A 253 -13.38 -31.76 -7.46
N GLU A 254 -14.50 -31.52 -6.78
CA GLU A 254 -14.98 -32.38 -5.69
C GLU A 254 -15.31 -33.80 -6.17
N GLY A 255 -15.94 -33.94 -7.35
CA GLY A 255 -16.20 -35.23 -7.99
C GLY A 255 -14.92 -36.02 -8.31
N MET A 256 -13.82 -35.32 -8.62
CA MET A 256 -12.48 -35.89 -8.82
C MET A 256 -11.70 -36.11 -7.51
N GLY A 257 -12.26 -35.73 -6.37
CA GLY A 257 -11.60 -35.83 -5.05
C GLY A 257 -10.50 -34.77 -4.82
N ILE A 258 -10.43 -33.73 -5.66
CA ILE A 258 -9.46 -32.65 -5.55
C ILE A 258 -10.02 -31.58 -4.60
N LYS A 259 -9.42 -31.48 -3.41
CA LYS A 259 -9.73 -30.45 -2.41
C LYS A 259 -8.73 -29.29 -2.48
N GLN A 260 -7.48 -29.62 -2.76
CA GLN A 260 -6.37 -28.67 -2.79
C GLN A 260 -5.39 -29.03 -3.92
N ILE A 261 -4.85 -28.00 -4.57
CA ILE A 261 -3.81 -28.11 -5.59
C ILE A 261 -2.62 -27.27 -5.15
N LYS A 262 -1.46 -27.91 -5.01
CA LYS A 262 -0.20 -27.28 -4.64
C LYS A 262 0.67 -27.08 -5.88
N VAL A 263 0.82 -25.83 -6.29
CA VAL A 263 1.68 -25.41 -7.42
C VAL A 263 2.99 -24.87 -6.87
N ASN A 264 4.10 -25.27 -7.48
CA ASN A 264 5.45 -24.92 -7.03
C ASN A 264 6.22 -24.21 -8.16
N TYR A 265 6.87 -23.09 -7.82
CA TYR A 265 7.74 -22.33 -8.72
C TYR A 265 9.04 -21.95 -8.00
N GLN A 266 10.12 -21.89 -8.76
CA GLN A 266 11.36 -21.25 -8.34
C GLN A 266 11.58 -20.01 -9.19
N PHE A 267 11.99 -18.92 -8.54
CA PHE A 267 12.20 -17.65 -9.22
C PHE A 267 13.66 -17.22 -9.12
N GLY A 268 14.15 -16.57 -10.17
CA GLY A 268 15.48 -15.97 -10.25
C GLY A 268 15.48 -14.67 -11.04
N GLY A 269 16.66 -14.08 -11.23
CA GLY A 269 16.79 -12.77 -11.86
C GLY A 269 16.25 -11.65 -10.96
N ASP A 270 15.50 -10.72 -11.52
CA ASP A 270 14.99 -9.54 -10.81
C ASP A 270 13.77 -9.81 -9.91
N PHE A 271 13.41 -11.08 -9.65
CA PHE A 271 12.26 -11.47 -8.83
C PHE A 271 12.21 -10.73 -7.47
N GLN A 272 13.31 -10.73 -6.72
CA GLN A 272 13.36 -10.10 -5.40
C GLN A 272 13.19 -8.58 -5.47
N VAL A 273 13.68 -7.97 -6.56
CA VAL A 273 13.54 -6.52 -6.79
C VAL A 273 12.08 -6.18 -7.07
N LEU A 274 11.40 -6.97 -7.91
CA LEU A 274 9.99 -6.77 -8.25
C LEU A 274 9.07 -6.99 -7.04
N VAL A 275 9.17 -8.16 -6.39
CA VAL A 275 8.34 -8.51 -5.23
C VAL A 275 8.58 -7.56 -4.05
N GLY A 276 9.84 -7.16 -3.81
CA GLY A 276 10.19 -6.20 -2.76
C GLY A 276 9.67 -4.77 -2.99
N GLN A 277 9.40 -4.41 -4.25
CA GLN A 277 8.85 -3.10 -4.62
C GLN A 277 7.32 -3.05 -4.53
N ILE A 278 6.66 -4.20 -4.42
CA ILE A 278 5.20 -4.32 -4.48
C ILE A 278 4.67 -4.61 -3.09
N LYS A 279 4.18 -3.55 -2.46
CA LYS A 279 3.48 -3.67 -1.20
C LYS A 279 2.03 -4.05 -1.54
N PRO A 280 1.45 -5.08 -0.89
CA PRO A 280 0.05 -5.42 -1.10
C PRO A 280 -0.81 -4.20 -0.81
N ILE A 281 -1.50 -3.72 -1.84
CA ILE A 281 -2.36 -2.55 -1.76
C ILE A 281 -3.58 -2.93 -0.90
N PRO A 282 -3.89 -2.18 0.16
CA PRO A 282 -5.11 -2.44 0.92
C PRO A 282 -6.32 -2.18 0.00
N GLY A 283 -7.17 -3.18 -0.17
CA GLY A 283 -8.35 -3.10 -1.04
C GLY A 283 -9.44 -2.14 -0.55
N GLN A 284 -9.29 -1.56 0.64
CA GLN A 284 -10.23 -0.58 1.22
C GLN A 284 -9.47 0.57 1.86
N ALA A 285 -9.95 1.79 1.59
CA ALA A 285 -9.51 3.01 2.25
C ALA A 285 -9.93 2.99 3.74
N PRO A 286 -9.08 3.43 4.68
CA PRO A 286 -9.45 3.51 6.10
C PRO A 286 -10.64 4.45 6.30
N GLY A 287 -11.61 4.03 7.12
CA GLY A 287 -12.73 4.89 7.50
C GLY A 287 -12.28 6.08 8.35
N ASN A 288 -11.43 5.81 9.35
CA ASN A 288 -10.86 6.82 10.22
C ASN A 288 -9.38 7.03 9.89
N ILE A 289 -8.98 8.28 9.70
CA ILE A 289 -7.61 8.66 9.38
C ILE A 289 -6.92 9.46 10.47
N VAL A 290 -7.65 9.91 11.49
CA VAL A 290 -7.15 10.64 12.65
C VAL A 290 -7.81 10.15 13.94
N LYS A 291 -7.12 10.33 15.06
CA LYS A 291 -7.66 10.04 16.41
C LYS A 291 -8.71 11.05 16.82
N ALA A 292 -9.84 10.55 17.33
CA ALA A 292 -10.93 11.35 17.87
C ALA A 292 -10.52 12.13 19.15
N TRP A 293 -11.34 13.10 19.55
CA TRP A 293 -11.15 13.91 20.75
C TRP A 293 -11.12 13.11 22.06
N GLU A 294 -11.75 11.95 22.08
CA GLU A 294 -12.00 11.14 23.28
C GLU A 294 -10.96 10.03 23.53
N GLU A 295 -9.90 9.97 22.72
CA GLU A 295 -8.78 9.02 22.87
C GLU A 295 -7.44 9.70 23.22
#